data_AF-A0A8T5M454-F1
#
_entry.id   AF-A0A8T5M454-F1
#
_cell.length_a   1.000
_cell.length_b   1.000
_cell.length_c   1.000
_cell.angle_alpha   90.00
_cell.angle_beta   90.00
_cell.angle_gamma   90.00
#
_symmetry.space_group_name_H-M   'P 1'
#
loop_
_entity.id
_entity.type
_entity.pdbx_description
1 polymer ?
#
loop_
_entity_poly.entity_id
_entity_poly.type
_entity_poly.pdbx_seq_one_letter_code
_entity_poly.pdbx_strand_id
1 'polypeptide(L)'
;MIKIIVFNTLEEAKGIIEQNFYKNAYAAKSIMTEKDAREIVYRNSRDYMLRHGNKDGEQLTLEELLRIYPGCGLGEELIASINLYSVDNLHAFSKTLLNPDNFSIFGPYQTIPLLVDGVKTKIDTENKIYFGAKVTPFFYTLEEEFRFSQKVQDEVEQYLKTNTQDNSFLDLVKERLKTYVEKRLTPDEINKFQREYFKFLN
;
A
#
# COMPACT_ATOMS: atom_id res chain seq x y z
N MET A 1 -1.34 16.33 -14.15
CA MET A 1 -0.52 15.37 -14.92
C MET A 1 0.12 14.42 -13.92
N ILE A 2 -0.05 13.10 -14.06
CA ILE A 2 0.60 12.13 -13.17
C ILE A 2 2.11 12.14 -13.48
N LYS A 3 2.95 12.25 -12.45
CA LYS A 3 4.41 12.20 -12.57
C LYS A 3 4.92 10.92 -11.90
N ILE A 4 5.70 10.14 -12.64
CA ILE A 4 6.52 9.07 -12.07
C ILE A 4 7.89 9.68 -11.78
N ILE A 5 8.34 9.62 -10.52
CA ILE A 5 9.68 10.06 -10.14
C ILE A 5 10.65 8.90 -10.33
N VAL A 6 11.77 9.18 -10.97
CA VAL A 6 12.86 8.21 -11.11
C VAL A 6 13.92 8.59 -10.08
N PHE A 7 14.18 7.69 -9.13
CA PHE A 7 15.26 7.83 -8.16
C PHE A 7 16.45 6.99 -8.59
N ASN A 8 17.67 7.43 -8.28
CA ASN A 8 18.85 6.62 -8.59
C ASN A 8 18.92 5.42 -7.64
N THR A 9 18.57 5.63 -6.37
CA THR A 9 18.64 4.61 -5.32
C THR A 9 17.39 4.58 -4.44
N LEU A 10 17.18 3.46 -3.74
CA LEU A 10 16.15 3.33 -2.72
C LEU A 10 16.39 4.32 -1.58
N GLU A 11 17.65 4.59 -1.22
CA GLU A 11 17.98 5.53 -0.15
C GLU A 11 17.51 6.96 -0.48
N GLU A 12 17.65 7.39 -1.73
CA GLU A 12 17.09 8.66 -2.20
C GLU A 12 15.55 8.67 -2.10
N ALA A 13 14.90 7.55 -2.44
CA ALA A 13 13.45 7.43 -2.37
C ALA A 13 12.92 7.41 -0.92
N LYS A 14 13.65 6.80 0.02
CA LYS A 14 13.24 6.61 1.42
C LYS A 14 12.88 7.93 2.10
N GLY A 15 13.67 8.98 1.91
CA GLY A 15 13.39 10.27 2.56
C GLY A 15 12.01 10.83 2.19
N ILE A 16 11.55 10.64 0.95
CA ILE A 16 10.21 11.06 0.52
C ILE A 16 9.13 10.08 1.01
N ILE A 17 9.40 8.78 0.98
CA ILE A 17 8.48 7.75 1.46
C ILE A 17 8.20 7.94 2.96
N GLU A 18 9.24 8.19 3.76
CA GLU A 18 9.13 8.49 5.19
C GLU A 18 8.34 9.77 5.44
N GLN A 19 8.59 10.84 4.68
CA GLN A 19 7.79 12.07 4.78
C GLN A 19 6.31 11.82 4.48
N ASN A 20 5.99 11.03 3.45
CA ASN A 20 4.62 10.63 3.13
C ASN A 20 4.02 9.82 4.28
N PHE A 21 4.78 8.89 4.86
CA PHE A 21 4.36 8.12 6.03
C PHE A 21 4.05 9.02 7.24
N TYR A 22 4.92 9.98 7.57
CA TYR A 22 4.67 10.90 8.69
C TYR A 22 3.42 11.76 8.48
N LYS A 23 3.19 12.22 7.25
CA LYS A 23 1.93 12.93 6.89
C LYS A 23 0.72 12.02 7.06
N ASN A 24 0.81 10.79 6.56
CA ASN A 24 -0.28 9.81 6.68
C ASN A 24 -0.56 9.44 8.14
N ALA A 25 0.48 9.33 8.98
CA ALA A 25 0.34 9.07 10.41
C ALA A 25 -0.35 10.25 11.13
N TYR A 26 -0.05 11.49 10.74
CA TYR A 26 -0.75 12.67 11.26
C TYR A 26 -2.22 12.69 10.84
N ALA A 27 -2.52 12.43 9.57
CA ALA A 27 -3.89 12.31 9.07
C ALA A 27 -4.65 11.19 9.78
N ALA A 28 -4.04 10.01 9.95
CA ALA A 28 -4.63 8.91 10.70
C ALA A 28 -4.94 9.29 12.15
N LYS A 29 -4.05 10.03 12.82
CA LYS A 29 -4.28 10.55 14.18
C LYS A 29 -5.43 11.57 14.21
N SER A 30 -5.54 12.43 13.21
CA SER A 30 -6.65 13.39 13.04
C SER A 30 -7.97 12.64 12.91
N ILE A 31 -8.04 11.65 12.02
CA ILE A 31 -9.21 10.77 11.82
C ILE A 31 -9.63 10.09 13.12
N MET A 32 -8.67 9.54 13.88
CA MET A 32 -8.95 8.89 15.16
C MET A 32 -9.47 9.88 16.21
N THR A 33 -8.89 11.08 16.27
CA THR A 33 -9.34 12.14 17.17
C THR A 33 -10.78 12.55 16.86
N GLU A 34 -11.12 12.69 15.58
CA GLU A 34 -12.47 12.98 15.13
C GLU A 34 -13.45 11.84 15.48
N LYS A 35 -13.05 10.58 15.24
CA LYS A 35 -13.83 9.41 15.64
C LYS A 35 -14.12 9.43 17.13
N ASP A 36 -13.11 9.66 17.97
CA ASP A 36 -13.27 9.67 19.43
C ASP A 36 -14.20 10.79 19.89
N ALA A 37 -14.09 11.99 19.29
CA ALA A 37 -15.00 13.10 19.59
C ALA A 37 -16.46 12.75 19.22
N ARG A 38 -16.68 12.12 18.06
CA ARG A 38 -18.01 11.68 17.63
C ARG A 38 -18.54 10.53 18.48
N GLU A 39 -17.68 9.62 18.91
CA GLU A 39 -18.03 8.54 19.84
C GLU A 39 -18.51 9.10 21.18
N ILE A 40 -17.84 10.11 21.73
CA ILE A 40 -18.26 10.79 22.97
C ILE A 40 -19.67 11.38 22.80
N VAL A 41 -19.93 12.07 21.68
CA VAL A 41 -21.26 12.62 21.39
C VAL A 41 -22.31 11.53 21.27
N TYR A 42 -21.99 10.41 20.59
CA TYR A 42 -22.89 9.28 20.44
C TYR A 42 -23.23 8.62 21.79
N ARG A 43 -22.23 8.37 22.65
CA ARG A 43 -22.43 7.78 23.98
C ARG A 43 -23.29 8.64 24.90
N ASN A 44 -23.26 9.97 24.70
CA ASN A 44 -24.13 10.91 25.41
C ASN A 44 -25.53 11.07 24.78
N SER A 45 -25.83 10.36 23.68
CA SER A 45 -27.09 10.48 22.96
C SER A 45 -28.22 9.66 23.60
N ARG A 46 -29.46 10.08 23.34
CA ARG A 46 -30.66 9.32 23.75
C ARG A 46 -30.72 7.94 23.11
N ASP A 47 -30.24 7.78 21.86
CA ASP A 47 -30.22 6.49 21.15
C ASP A 47 -29.33 5.49 21.88
N TYR A 48 -28.13 5.90 22.30
CA TYR A 48 -27.23 5.06 23.09
C TYR A 48 -27.85 4.66 24.43
N MET A 49 -28.43 5.61 25.18
CA MET A 49 -29.11 5.32 26.45
C MET A 49 -30.29 4.34 26.29
N LEU A 50 -31.03 4.40 25.18
CA LEU A 50 -32.12 3.45 24.91
C LEU A 50 -31.61 2.03 24.62
N ARG A 51 -30.43 1.90 24.00
CA ARG A 51 -29.82 0.61 23.63
C ARG A 51 -29.06 -0.04 24.79
N HIS A 52 -28.28 0.74 25.53
CA HIS A 52 -27.37 0.24 26.57
C HIS A 52 -27.87 0.47 28.00
N GLY A 53 -28.93 1.26 28.19
CA GLY A 53 -29.38 1.70 29.52
C GLY A 53 -28.34 2.58 30.20
N ASN A 54 -28.15 2.40 31.51
CA ASN A 54 -27.17 3.14 32.32
C ASN A 54 -25.78 2.47 32.36
N LYS A 55 -25.45 1.62 31.38
CA LYS A 55 -24.16 0.91 31.36
C LYS A 55 -23.08 1.76 30.70
N ASP A 56 -22.33 2.49 31.52
CA ASP A 56 -21.12 3.18 31.08
C ASP A 56 -20.02 2.17 30.73
N GLY A 57 -19.35 2.39 29.59
CA GLY A 57 -18.14 1.65 29.21
C GLY A 57 -18.34 0.36 28.42
N GLU A 58 -19.56 0.02 27.98
CA GLU A 58 -19.73 -1.11 27.03
C GLU A 58 -19.01 -0.82 25.69
N GLN A 59 -18.39 -1.86 25.13
CA GLN A 59 -17.82 -1.79 23.78
C GLN A 59 -18.95 -1.55 22.77
N LEU A 60 -18.72 -0.62 21.85
CA LEU A 60 -19.68 -0.35 20.78
C LEU A 60 -19.75 -1.56 19.84
N THR A 61 -20.96 -1.87 19.40
CA THR A 61 -21.19 -2.86 18.35
C THR A 61 -20.71 -2.33 17.00
N LEU A 62 -20.52 -3.24 16.04
CA LEU A 62 -20.14 -2.85 14.67
C LEU A 62 -21.16 -1.89 14.03
N GLU A 63 -22.46 -2.08 14.27
CA GLU A 63 -23.50 -1.20 13.74
C GLU A 63 -23.32 0.24 14.25
N GLU A 64 -22.98 0.41 15.52
CA GLU A 64 -22.80 1.72 16.14
C GLU A 64 -21.51 2.39 15.67
N LEU A 65 -20.44 1.62 15.55
CA LEU A 65 -19.20 2.09 14.92
C LEU A 65 -19.49 2.59 13.50
N LEU A 66 -20.24 1.84 12.70
CA LEU A 66 -20.65 2.24 11.35
C LEU A 66 -21.54 3.49 11.31
N ARG A 67 -22.12 3.94 12.43
CA ARG A 67 -22.83 5.23 12.55
C ARG A 67 -21.91 6.39 12.91
N ILE A 68 -20.81 6.13 13.60
CA ILE A 68 -19.83 7.13 14.04
C ILE A 68 -18.85 7.48 12.92
N TYR A 69 -18.35 6.46 12.24
CA TYR A 69 -17.36 6.57 11.18
C TYR A 69 -17.75 7.34 9.90
N PRO A 70 -19.03 7.43 9.47
CA PRO A 70 -19.39 8.09 8.22
C PRO A 70 -18.90 9.54 8.17
N GLY A 71 -18.00 9.83 7.23
CA GLY A 71 -17.46 11.17 7.04
C GLY A 71 -16.47 11.63 8.11
N CYS A 72 -15.98 10.73 9.00
CA CYS A 72 -14.65 10.95 9.58
C CYS A 72 -13.65 11.12 8.43
N GLY A 73 -12.53 11.84 8.64
CA GLY A 73 -11.46 11.95 7.65
C GLY A 73 -11.78 12.69 6.35
N LEU A 74 -12.97 13.29 6.24
CA LEU A 74 -13.29 14.16 5.12
C LEU A 74 -12.31 15.34 5.08
N GLY A 75 -11.67 15.54 3.93
CA GLY A 75 -10.65 16.57 3.74
C GLY A 75 -9.24 16.12 4.08
N GLU A 76 -9.05 14.95 4.71
CA GLU A 76 -7.74 14.35 4.90
C GLU A 76 -7.27 13.67 3.60
N GLU A 77 -5.97 13.74 3.35
CA GLU A 77 -5.30 13.10 2.21
C GLU A 77 -4.23 12.13 2.71
N LEU A 78 -4.28 10.89 2.21
CA LEU A 78 -3.29 9.85 2.47
C LEU A 78 -2.52 9.56 1.18
N ILE A 79 -1.20 9.57 1.24
CA ILE A 79 -0.33 9.38 0.08
C ILE A 79 0.15 7.93 0.02
N ALA A 80 -0.34 7.16 -0.96
CA ALA A 80 0.13 5.81 -1.25
C ALA A 80 1.41 5.86 -2.07
N SER A 81 2.55 5.49 -1.46
CA SER A 81 3.82 5.38 -2.19
C SER A 81 3.84 4.09 -3.00
N ILE A 82 3.97 4.22 -4.32
CA ILE A 82 3.89 3.12 -5.29
C ILE A 82 5.17 3.05 -6.10
N ASN A 83 5.96 1.99 -5.88
CA ASN A 83 7.11 1.65 -6.71
C ASN A 83 6.63 0.86 -7.93
N LEU A 84 6.90 1.33 -9.14
CA LEU A 84 6.63 0.62 -10.39
C LEU A 84 7.94 0.00 -10.89
N TYR A 85 7.92 -1.28 -11.22
CA TYR A 85 9.13 -1.98 -11.66
C TYR A 85 8.82 -3.13 -12.64
N SER A 86 9.84 -3.60 -13.31
CA SER A 86 9.80 -4.75 -14.21
C SER A 86 10.61 -5.92 -13.66
N VAL A 87 10.10 -7.13 -13.84
CA VAL A 87 10.75 -8.40 -13.47
C VAL A 87 10.48 -9.44 -14.55
N ASP A 88 11.51 -10.09 -15.08
CA ASP A 88 11.40 -11.12 -16.14
C ASP A 88 10.53 -10.70 -17.36
N ASN A 89 10.67 -9.45 -17.83
CA ASN A 89 9.85 -8.83 -18.89
C ASN A 89 8.35 -8.68 -18.57
N LEU A 90 7.97 -8.86 -17.31
CA LEU A 90 6.66 -8.53 -16.76
C LEU A 90 6.78 -7.26 -15.91
N HIS A 91 5.65 -6.67 -15.56
CA HIS A 91 5.59 -5.48 -14.73
C HIS A 91 4.92 -5.78 -13.39
N ALA A 92 5.34 -5.10 -12.34
CA ALA A 92 4.76 -5.23 -11.02
C ALA A 92 4.78 -3.86 -10.33
N PHE A 93 4.11 -3.78 -9.20
CA PHE A 93 4.27 -2.65 -8.30
C PHE A 93 4.27 -3.09 -6.85
N SER A 94 4.97 -2.32 -6.04
CA SER A 94 4.89 -2.42 -4.59
C SER A 94 4.27 -1.16 -4.03
N LYS A 95 3.53 -1.29 -2.93
CA LYS A 95 2.79 -0.17 -2.33
C LYS A 95 2.99 -0.15 -0.82
N THR A 96 3.17 1.06 -0.29
CA THR A 96 3.00 1.35 1.14
C THR A 96 2.14 2.59 1.37
N LEU A 97 1.53 2.68 2.54
CA LEU A 97 0.73 3.83 3.00
C LEU A 97 1.08 4.22 4.44
N LEU A 98 0.99 3.27 5.37
CA LEU A 98 1.15 3.49 6.81
C LEU A 98 2.34 2.74 7.41
N ASN A 99 3.23 2.17 6.60
CA ASN A 99 4.43 1.51 7.10
C ASN A 99 5.56 1.57 6.06
N PRO A 100 6.57 2.44 6.22
CA PRO A 100 7.61 2.61 5.21
C PRO A 100 8.46 1.35 5.00
N ASP A 101 8.47 0.41 5.95
CA ASP A 101 9.26 -0.81 5.90
C ASP A 101 8.49 -2.01 5.32
N ASN A 102 7.17 -1.89 5.16
CA ASN A 102 6.33 -2.99 4.69
C ASN A 102 5.63 -2.63 3.38
N PHE A 103 6.11 -3.23 2.30
CA PHE A 103 5.54 -3.07 0.97
C PHE A 103 4.70 -4.28 0.59
N SER A 104 3.46 -4.03 0.20
CA SER A 104 2.63 -5.05 -0.45
C SER A 104 2.96 -5.12 -1.94
N ILE A 105 3.31 -6.30 -2.43
CA ILE A 105 3.66 -6.55 -3.83
C ILE A 105 2.41 -6.99 -4.61
N PHE A 106 2.27 -6.46 -5.83
CA PHE A 106 1.17 -6.76 -6.74
C PHE A 106 1.67 -7.01 -8.16
N GLY A 107 1.09 -8.03 -8.80
CA GLY A 107 1.54 -8.54 -10.09
C GLY A 107 2.10 -9.96 -9.97
N PRO A 108 2.83 -10.45 -10.98
CA PRO A 108 3.24 -9.72 -12.18
C PRO A 108 2.10 -9.52 -13.20
N TYR A 109 2.25 -8.51 -14.06
CA TYR A 109 1.35 -8.09 -15.13
C TYR A 109 2.08 -8.16 -16.47
N GLN A 110 1.41 -8.70 -17.49
CA GLN A 110 2.02 -8.89 -18.81
C GLN A 110 2.18 -7.59 -19.61
N THR A 111 1.43 -6.54 -19.28
CA THR A 111 1.43 -5.29 -20.04
C THR A 111 1.22 -4.08 -19.14
N ILE A 112 1.71 -2.91 -19.57
CA ILE A 112 1.50 -1.64 -18.86
C ILE A 112 0.00 -1.31 -18.62
N PRO A 113 -0.94 -1.53 -19.55
CA PRO A 113 -2.36 -1.36 -19.25
C PRO A 113 -2.85 -2.22 -18.08
N LEU A 114 -2.44 -3.50 -18.01
CA LEU A 114 -2.81 -4.37 -16.88
C LEU A 114 -2.18 -3.92 -15.57
N LEU A 115 -0.95 -3.40 -15.60
CA LEU A 115 -0.31 -2.78 -14.45
C LEU A 115 -1.12 -1.58 -13.94
N VAL A 116 -1.56 -0.70 -14.85
CA VAL A 116 -2.38 0.47 -14.55
C VAL A 116 -3.72 0.07 -13.92
N ASP A 117 -4.41 -0.93 -14.48
CA ASP A 117 -5.65 -1.46 -13.93
C ASP A 117 -5.46 -2.03 -12.53
N GLY A 118 -4.35 -2.75 -12.31
CA GLY A 118 -3.96 -3.28 -11.01
C GLY A 118 -3.76 -2.17 -9.97
N VAL A 119 -3.00 -1.14 -10.32
CA VAL A 119 -2.78 0.05 -9.47
C VAL A 119 -4.11 0.73 -9.14
N LYS A 120 -4.93 1.00 -10.15
CA LYS A 120 -6.23 1.67 -9.97
C LYS A 120 -7.11 0.88 -9.02
N THR A 121 -7.27 -0.42 -9.26
CA THR A 121 -8.09 -1.31 -8.42
C THR A 121 -7.67 -1.23 -6.96
N LYS A 122 -6.36 -1.18 -6.69
CA LYS A 122 -5.85 -1.06 -5.32
C LYS A 122 -6.13 0.32 -4.72
N ILE A 123 -5.89 1.41 -5.43
CA ILE A 123 -6.21 2.76 -4.94
C ILE A 123 -7.72 2.93 -4.70
N ASP A 124 -8.56 2.45 -5.59
CA ASP A 124 -10.03 2.52 -5.46
C ASP A 124 -10.53 1.68 -4.28
N THR A 125 -9.89 0.55 -4.00
CA THR A 125 -10.21 -0.27 -2.83
C THR A 125 -9.87 0.47 -1.53
N GLU A 126 -8.69 1.09 -1.45
CA GLU A 126 -8.27 1.82 -0.26
C GLU A 126 -9.13 3.06 0.01
N ASN A 127 -9.53 3.79 -1.04
CA ASN A 127 -10.46 4.92 -0.93
C ASN A 127 -11.82 4.52 -0.32
N LYS A 128 -12.22 3.25 -0.41
CA LYS A 128 -13.44 2.73 0.21
C LYS A 128 -13.25 2.33 1.68
N ILE A 129 -12.02 2.17 2.13
CA ILE A 129 -11.68 1.63 3.46
C ILE A 129 -11.32 2.74 4.44
N TYR A 130 -10.57 3.77 4.01
CA TYR A 130 -10.02 4.78 4.92
C TYR A 130 -11.00 5.91 5.24
N PHE A 131 -12.12 5.58 5.91
CA PHE A 131 -12.97 6.53 6.65
C PHE A 131 -13.01 7.92 6.01
N GLY A 132 -13.62 8.06 4.81
CA GLY A 132 -13.78 9.35 4.12
C GLY A 132 -12.51 10.06 3.60
N ALA A 133 -11.31 9.64 3.99
CA ALA A 133 -10.05 10.20 3.53
C ALA A 133 -9.74 9.81 2.09
N LYS A 134 -9.13 10.75 1.36
CA LYS A 134 -8.74 10.51 -0.04
C LYS A 134 -7.35 9.90 -0.08
N VAL A 135 -7.22 8.74 -0.70
CA VAL A 135 -5.93 8.11 -1.00
C VAL A 135 -5.45 8.56 -2.38
N THR A 136 -4.31 9.24 -2.42
CA THR A 136 -3.66 9.68 -3.65
C THR A 136 -2.35 8.92 -3.88
N PRO A 137 -2.07 8.50 -5.12
CA PRO A 137 -0.84 7.77 -5.41
C PRO A 137 0.34 8.73 -5.59
N PHE A 138 1.48 8.36 -5.01
CA PHE A 138 2.80 8.89 -5.34
C PHE A 138 3.57 7.81 -6.09
N PHE A 139 3.80 8.01 -7.39
CA PHE A 139 4.48 7.02 -8.24
C PHE A 139 5.97 7.27 -8.33
N TYR A 140 6.74 6.20 -8.20
CA TYR A 140 8.17 6.22 -8.43
C TYR A 140 8.70 4.91 -9.02
N THR A 141 9.94 4.93 -9.50
CA THR A 141 10.73 3.78 -9.94
C THR A 141 12.19 4.01 -9.58
N LEU A 142 12.98 2.93 -9.45
CA LEU A 142 14.39 2.98 -9.04
C LEU A 142 15.31 2.59 -10.21
N GLU A 143 16.32 3.42 -10.52
CA GLU A 143 17.37 3.06 -11.49
C GLU A 143 18.22 1.89 -11.01
N GLU A 144 18.55 1.84 -9.71
CA GLU A 144 19.25 0.70 -9.14
C GLU A 144 18.43 -0.59 -9.30
N GLU A 145 19.09 -1.65 -9.77
CA GLU A 145 18.45 -2.96 -9.85
C GLU A 145 18.38 -3.59 -8.46
N PHE A 146 17.20 -4.08 -8.07
CA PHE A 146 17.09 -4.88 -6.86
C PHE A 146 17.40 -6.34 -7.17
N ARG A 147 18.23 -6.94 -6.30
CA ARG A 147 18.58 -8.36 -6.30
C ARG A 147 18.58 -8.86 -4.86
N PHE A 148 18.17 -10.11 -4.64
CA PHE A 148 18.31 -10.71 -3.32
C PHE A 148 19.78 -10.80 -2.93
N SER A 149 20.13 -10.29 -1.75
CA SER A 149 21.48 -10.44 -1.22
C SER A 149 21.80 -11.91 -0.96
N GLN A 150 23.08 -12.30 -1.04
CA GLN A 150 23.49 -13.68 -0.74
C GLN A 150 22.99 -14.14 0.63
N LYS A 151 23.06 -13.26 1.63
CA LYS A 151 22.55 -13.53 2.97
C LYS A 151 21.07 -13.92 2.98
N VAL A 152 20.21 -13.19 2.25
CA VAL A 152 18.77 -13.51 2.16
C VAL A 152 18.56 -14.82 1.40
N GLN A 153 19.35 -15.06 0.35
CA GLN A 153 19.31 -16.34 -0.39
C GLN A 153 19.64 -17.53 0.54
N ASP A 154 20.67 -17.39 1.37
CA ASP A 154 21.10 -18.42 2.32
C ASP A 154 20.06 -18.64 3.43
N GLU A 155 19.46 -17.57 3.96
CA GLU A 155 18.40 -17.64 4.98
C GLU A 155 17.14 -18.36 4.44
N VAL A 156 16.72 -18.03 3.23
CA VAL A 156 15.58 -18.70 2.58
C VAL A 156 15.91 -20.17 2.29
N GLU A 157 17.12 -20.47 1.83
CA GLU A 157 17.57 -21.84 1.61
C GLU A 157 17.54 -22.66 2.91
N GLN A 158 18.06 -22.11 4.02
CA GLN A 158 18.07 -22.80 5.30
C GLN A 158 16.65 -23.03 5.82
N TYR A 159 15.78 -22.03 5.69
CA TYR A 159 14.37 -22.15 6.04
C TYR A 159 13.68 -23.26 5.25
N LEU A 160 13.86 -23.27 3.92
CA LEU A 160 13.24 -24.27 3.05
C LEU A 160 13.79 -25.67 3.32
N LYS A 161 15.10 -25.85 3.49
CA LYS A 161 15.70 -27.15 3.85
C LYS A 161 15.11 -27.75 5.14
N THR A 162 14.70 -26.90 6.07
CA THR A 162 14.13 -27.33 7.36
C THR A 162 12.64 -27.68 7.24
N ASN A 163 11.92 -27.08 6.28
CA ASN A 163 10.46 -27.12 6.19
C ASN A 163 9.91 -27.81 4.93
N THR A 164 10.75 -28.13 3.93
CA THR A 164 10.36 -28.91 2.75
C THR A 164 11.25 -30.13 2.58
N GLN A 165 10.66 -31.24 2.13
CA GLN A 165 11.38 -32.45 1.71
C GLN A 165 11.53 -32.53 0.18
N ASP A 166 10.96 -31.59 -0.56
CA ASP A 166 11.02 -31.54 -2.02
C ASP A 166 12.27 -30.79 -2.49
N ASN A 167 13.30 -31.56 -2.82
CA ASN A 167 14.56 -31.04 -3.34
C ASN A 167 14.39 -30.33 -4.71
N SER A 168 13.41 -30.74 -5.52
CA SER A 168 13.18 -30.10 -6.83
C SER A 168 12.58 -28.70 -6.69
N PHE A 169 11.67 -28.54 -5.73
CA PHE A 169 11.14 -27.23 -5.35
C PHE A 169 12.24 -26.33 -4.76
N LEU A 170 13.13 -26.89 -3.93
CA LEU A 170 14.26 -26.17 -3.36
C LEU A 170 15.18 -25.61 -4.44
N ASP A 171 15.55 -26.42 -5.43
CA ASP A 171 16.42 -26.02 -6.53
C ASP A 171 15.77 -24.93 -7.40
N LEU A 172 14.46 -25.05 -7.67
CA LEU A 172 13.71 -24.03 -8.40
C LEU A 172 13.70 -22.69 -7.66
N VAL A 173 13.45 -22.68 -6.35
CA VAL A 173 13.44 -21.43 -5.56
C VAL A 173 14.84 -20.81 -5.53
N LYS A 174 15.89 -21.60 -5.36
CA LYS A 174 17.27 -21.11 -5.39
C LYS A 174 17.62 -20.45 -6.72
N GLU A 175 17.31 -21.13 -7.82
CA GLU A 175 17.53 -20.58 -9.15
C GLU A 175 16.78 -19.26 -9.31
N ARG A 176 15.51 -19.23 -8.90
CA ARG A 176 14.68 -18.02 -8.96
C ARG A 176 15.24 -16.88 -8.14
N LEU A 177 15.67 -17.10 -6.89
CA LEU A 177 16.26 -16.05 -6.06
C LEU A 177 17.55 -15.50 -6.66
N LYS A 178 18.36 -16.36 -7.30
CA LYS A 178 19.62 -15.98 -7.95
C LYS A 178 19.40 -15.17 -9.23
N THR A 179 18.38 -15.51 -10.02
CA THR A 179 18.07 -14.85 -11.29
C THR A 179 17.11 -13.67 -11.13
N TYR A 180 16.48 -13.50 -9.96
CA TYR A 180 15.54 -12.42 -9.70
C TYR A 180 16.21 -11.05 -9.80
N VAL A 181 15.66 -10.20 -10.66
CA VAL A 181 16.10 -8.82 -10.83
C VAL A 181 14.87 -7.95 -11.02
N GLU A 182 14.67 -6.99 -10.11
CA GLU A 182 13.74 -5.90 -10.36
C GLU A 182 14.50 -4.77 -11.03
N LYS A 183 13.90 -4.24 -12.09
CA LYS A 183 14.45 -3.14 -12.87
C LYS A 183 13.44 -2.01 -12.92
N ARG A 184 13.91 -0.79 -13.15
CA ARG A 184 13.01 0.30 -13.48
C ARG A 184 12.13 -0.01 -14.68
N LEU A 185 11.00 0.70 -14.73
CA LEU A 185 10.34 0.94 -16.01
C LEU A 185 11.24 1.78 -16.93
N THR A 186 11.28 1.41 -18.21
CA THR A 186 11.91 2.19 -19.27
C THR A 186 11.19 3.51 -19.51
N PRO A 187 11.82 4.52 -20.14
CA PRO A 187 11.16 5.78 -20.47
C PRO A 187 9.86 5.61 -21.28
N ASP A 188 9.82 4.65 -22.21
CA ASP A 188 8.63 4.36 -23.02
C ASP A 188 7.51 3.74 -22.19
N GLU A 189 7.85 2.84 -21.25
CA GLU A 189 6.90 2.26 -20.31
C GLU A 189 6.34 3.29 -19.33
N ILE A 190 7.19 4.20 -18.83
CA ILE A 190 6.78 5.35 -18.00
C ILE A 190 5.78 6.22 -18.76
N ASN A 191 6.12 6.62 -19.99
CA ASN A 191 5.25 7.43 -20.83
C ASN A 191 3.92 6.72 -21.11
N LYS A 192 3.97 5.42 -21.38
CA LYS A 192 2.77 4.60 -21.59
C LYS A 192 1.92 4.51 -20.33
N PHE A 193 2.53 4.27 -19.17
CA PHE A 193 1.83 4.22 -17.89
C PHE A 193 1.13 5.55 -17.60
N GLN A 194 1.83 6.67 -17.73
CA GLN A 194 1.26 7.99 -17.48
C GLN A 194 0.08 8.29 -18.40
N ARG A 195 0.18 7.94 -19.69
CA ARG A 195 -0.91 8.09 -20.65
C ARG A 195 -2.11 7.22 -20.31
N GLU A 196 -1.90 5.94 -20.03
CA GLU A 196 -2.99 5.02 -19.69
C GLU A 196 -3.64 5.41 -18.35
N TYR A 197 -2.85 5.72 -17.32
CA TYR A 197 -3.36 6.15 -16.02
C TYR A 197 -4.15 7.47 -16.12
N PHE A 198 -3.71 8.41 -16.97
CA PHE A 198 -4.43 9.68 -17.18
C PHE A 198 -5.81 9.49 -17.82
N LYS A 199 -6.01 8.47 -18.68
CA LYS A 199 -7.33 8.16 -19.24
C LYS A 199 -8.36 7.77 -18.18
N PHE A 200 -7.93 7.32 -17.01
CA PHE A 200 -8.82 6.94 -15.92
C PHE A 200 -9.17 8.09 -14.99
N LEU A 201 -8.41 9.19 -15.02
CA LEU A 201 -8.69 10.37 -14.20
C LEU A 201 -9.67 11.35 -14.85
N ASN A 202 -9.93 11.21 -16.16
CA ASN A 202 -10.91 12.00 -16.92
C ASN A 202 -12.09 11.13 -17.32
#